data_AF-A0A2S9FI60-F1
#
_entry.id   AF-A0A2S9FI60-F1
#
_cell.length_a   1.000
_cell.length_b   1.000
_cell.length_c   1.000
_cell.angle_alpha   90.00
_cell.angle_beta   90.00
_cell.angle_gamma   90.00
#
_symmetry.space_group_name_H-M   'P 1'
#
loop_
_entity.id
_entity.type
_entity.pdbx_description
1 polymer ?
#
loop_
_entity_poly.entity_id
_entity_poly.type
_entity_poly.pdbx_seq_one_letter_code
_entity_poly.pdbx_strand_id
1 'polypeptide(L)'
;MVFYKTLPVLAVSVAGTFAASALIAGGTAAAQPPLHHVQYTVGASQDIANAEIYWRQIDPPNWGAYSHNPYEFTPNVEANLGPNQ
;
A
#
# COMPACT_ATOMS: atom_id res chain seq x y z
N MET A 1 -40.05 51.89 24.88
CA MET A 1 -38.70 51.77 25.45
C MET A 1 -38.73 50.57 26.38
N VAL A 2 -37.98 49.47 26.26
CA VAL A 2 -36.73 49.14 25.54
C VAL A 2 -36.73 47.63 25.25
N PHE A 3 -36.22 47.25 24.08
CA PHE A 3 -35.93 45.88 23.65
C PHE A 3 -34.79 45.24 24.47
N TYR A 4 -34.88 43.95 24.83
CA TYR A 4 -33.67 43.12 24.94
C TYR A 4 -33.89 41.71 24.37
N LYS A 5 -33.08 41.44 23.35
CA LYS A 5 -33.04 40.28 22.47
C LYS A 5 -31.62 39.73 22.59
N THR A 6 -31.42 38.61 23.28
CA THR A 6 -30.12 37.92 23.30
C THR A 6 -30.26 36.43 23.66
N LEU A 7 -30.70 35.62 22.70
CA LEU A 7 -30.37 34.20 22.53
C LEU A 7 -30.35 34.03 21.00
N PRO A 8 -29.25 33.63 20.32
CA PRO A 8 -28.35 32.53 20.70
C PRO A 8 -26.85 32.76 20.32
N VAL A 9 -25.95 32.91 21.29
CA VAL A 9 -24.49 32.92 20.98
C VAL A 9 -23.82 31.56 21.28
N LEU A 10 -24.52 30.62 21.93
CA LEU A 10 -23.95 29.32 22.30
C LEU A 10 -24.12 28.19 21.27
N ALA A 11 -24.66 28.46 20.08
CA ALA A 11 -24.85 27.43 19.04
C ALA A 11 -23.77 27.47 17.93
N VAL A 12 -22.88 28.47 17.93
CA VAL A 12 -21.88 28.64 16.86
C VAL A 12 -20.60 27.82 17.11
N SER A 13 -20.34 27.43 18.36
CA SER A 13 -19.05 26.81 18.73
C SER A 13 -18.93 25.30 18.45
N VAL A 14 -20.04 24.57 18.25
CA VAL A 14 -20.01 23.11 17.96
C VAL A 14 -20.12 22.81 16.47
N ALA A 15 -20.70 23.70 15.66
CA ALA A 15 -20.77 23.54 14.22
C ALA A 15 -19.43 23.82 13.51
N GLY A 16 -18.60 24.70 14.08
CA GLY A 16 -17.30 25.04 13.50
C GLY A 16 -16.27 23.90 13.52
N THR A 17 -16.32 23.02 14.53
CA THR A 17 -15.38 21.90 14.69
C THR A 17 -15.64 20.75 13.73
N PHE A 18 -16.89 20.52 13.30
CA PHE A 18 -17.21 19.52 12.27
C PHE A 18 -16.91 19.99 10.84
N ALA A 19 -16.98 21.30 10.57
CA ALA A 19 -16.64 21.83 9.26
C ALA A 19 -15.11 21.84 9.01
N ALA A 20 -14.31 21.98 10.06
CA ALA A 20 -12.84 22.04 9.96
C ALA A 20 -12.19 20.67 9.66
N SER A 21 -12.79 19.56 10.09
CA SER A 21 -12.26 18.21 9.85
C SER A 21 -12.43 17.73 8.40
N ALA A 22 -13.36 18.31 7.65
CA ALA A 22 -13.57 17.95 6.24
C ALA A 22 -12.47 18.49 5.30
N LEU A 23 -11.73 19.52 5.71
CA LEU A 23 -10.70 20.16 4.86
C LEU A 23 -9.36 19.41 4.83
N ILE A 24 -9.14 18.45 5.74
CA ILE A 24 -7.86 17.73 5.85
C ILE A 24 -7.88 16.39 5.10
N ALA A 25 -9.06 15.90 4.68
CA ALA A 25 -9.21 14.59 4.04
C ALA A 25 -8.79 14.55 2.56
N GLY A 26 -8.47 15.69 1.95
CA GLY A 26 -8.13 15.79 0.52
C GLY A 26 -6.63 15.74 0.26
N GLY A 27 -5.97 14.60 0.51
CA GLY A 27 -4.64 14.37 -0.07
C GLY A 27 -4.73 14.37 -1.60
N THR A 28 -3.80 15.02 -2.31
CA THR A 28 -3.72 14.91 -3.76
C THR A 28 -3.34 13.49 -4.14
N ALA A 29 -4.20 12.77 -4.86
CA ALA A 29 -3.81 11.50 -5.47
C ALA A 29 -2.70 11.78 -6.49
N ALA A 30 -1.48 11.37 -6.16
CA ALA A 30 -0.39 11.38 -7.12
C ALA A 30 -0.58 10.19 -8.07
N ALA A 31 -0.28 10.40 -9.35
CA ALA A 31 -0.23 9.29 -10.30
C ALA A 31 0.85 8.30 -9.85
N GLN A 32 0.49 7.02 -9.76
CA GLN A 32 1.47 5.95 -9.55
C GLN A 32 2.42 5.93 -10.75
N PRO A 33 3.73 5.68 -10.56
CA PRO A 33 4.63 5.46 -11.68
C PRO A 33 4.10 4.40 -12.65
N PRO A 34 4.42 4.47 -13.96
CA PRO A 34 4.05 3.44 -14.91
C PRO A 34 4.50 2.05 -14.41
N LEU A 35 3.60 1.07 -14.49
CA LEU A 35 3.94 -0.31 -14.17
C LEU A 35 4.75 -0.93 -15.31
N HIS A 36 5.72 -1.77 -14.96
CA HIS A 36 6.54 -2.51 -15.90
C HIS A 36 6.25 -4.01 -15.80
N HIS A 37 6.14 -4.68 -16.95
CA HIS A 37 6.19 -6.13 -17.00
C HIS A 37 7.66 -6.56 -17.00
N VAL A 38 8.05 -7.36 -16.00
CA VAL A 38 9.40 -7.93 -15.92
C VAL A 38 9.32 -9.44 -16.01
N GLN A 39 10.07 -10.02 -16.94
CA GLN A 39 10.21 -11.46 -17.11
C GLN A 39 11.65 -11.86 -16.79
N TYR A 40 11.82 -12.84 -15.91
CA TYR A 40 13.11 -13.41 -15.55
C TYR A 40 13.22 -14.81 -16.13
N THR A 41 14.40 -15.14 -16.65
CA THR A 41 14.78 -16.51 -16.98
C THR A 41 15.79 -16.98 -15.94
N VAL A 42 15.49 -18.08 -15.27
CA VAL A 42 16.34 -18.70 -14.26
C VAL A 42 16.86 -20.02 -14.82
N GLY A 43 18.17 -20.24 -14.72
CA GLY A 43 18.83 -21.48 -15.16
C GLY A 43 20.05 -21.78 -14.31
N ALA A 44 20.63 -22.96 -14.49
CA ALA A 44 21.78 -23.42 -13.73
C ALA A 44 22.80 -24.12 -14.64
N SER A 45 24.09 -23.90 -14.38
CA SER A 45 25.19 -24.56 -15.13
C SER A 45 25.42 -26.02 -14.70
N GLN A 46 24.77 -26.44 -13.62
CA GLN A 46 24.79 -27.80 -13.08
C GLN A 46 23.37 -28.17 -12.67
N ASP A 47 23.09 -29.46 -12.56
CA ASP A 47 21.77 -29.92 -12.13
C ASP A 47 21.50 -29.52 -10.67
N ILE A 48 20.37 -28.88 -10.44
CA ILE A 48 19.84 -28.52 -9.12
C ILE A 48 18.46 -29.14 -9.02
N ALA A 49 18.32 -30.09 -8.10
CA ALA A 49 17.03 -30.69 -7.80
C ALA A 49 16.21 -29.78 -6.88
N ASN A 50 14.92 -29.62 -7.17
CA ASN A 50 13.95 -28.87 -6.36
C ASN A 50 14.45 -27.48 -5.94
N ALA A 51 14.95 -26.70 -6.90
CA ALA A 51 15.32 -25.32 -6.64
C ALA A 51 14.07 -24.53 -6.24
N GLU A 52 14.11 -23.91 -5.06
CA GLU A 52 13.07 -23.00 -4.59
C GLU A 52 13.33 -21.59 -5.14
N ILE A 53 12.40 -21.11 -5.97
CA ILE A 53 12.51 -19.83 -6.66
C ILE A 53 11.46 -18.89 -6.09
N TYR A 54 11.93 -17.82 -5.46
CA TYR A 54 11.11 -16.77 -4.87
C TYR A 54 11.29 -15.47 -5.66
N TRP A 55 10.20 -14.76 -5.95
CA TRP A 55 10.25 -13.43 -6.55
C TRP A 55 9.19 -12.53 -5.95
N ARG A 56 9.43 -11.22 -5.92
CA ARG A 56 8.45 -10.27 -5.43
C ARG A 56 7.39 -10.06 -6.51
N GLN A 57 6.20 -10.61 -6.30
CA GLN A 57 5.09 -10.48 -7.24
C GLN A 57 4.29 -9.21 -6.99
N ILE A 58 4.14 -8.84 -5.72
CA ILE A 58 3.36 -7.69 -5.28
C ILE A 58 4.28 -6.76 -4.49
N ASP A 59 4.23 -5.46 -4.75
CA ASP A 59 4.98 -4.49 -3.96
C ASP A 59 4.30 -4.29 -2.59
N PRO A 60 4.98 -4.59 -1.47
CA PRO A 60 4.39 -4.42 -0.15
C PRO A 60 4.15 -2.93 0.14
N PRO A 61 3.08 -2.58 0.86
CA PRO A 61 2.72 -1.18 1.10
C PRO A 61 3.76 -0.41 1.94
N ASN A 62 4.55 -1.13 2.76
CA ASN A 62 5.69 -0.60 3.49
C ASN A 62 6.60 -1.73 3.98
N TRP A 63 7.75 -1.35 4.55
CA TRP A 63 8.73 -2.29 5.11
C TRP A 63 8.19 -3.14 6.27
N GLY A 64 7.31 -2.58 7.10
CA GLY A 64 6.72 -3.28 8.25
C GLY A 64 5.83 -4.44 7.80
N ALA A 65 5.00 -4.22 6.77
CA ALA A 65 4.17 -5.27 6.18
C ALA A 65 5.02 -6.41 5.60
N TYR A 66 6.07 -6.07 4.86
CA TYR A 66 7.01 -7.06 4.32
C TYR A 66 7.75 -7.84 5.41
N SER A 67 8.23 -7.15 6.45
CA SER A 67 9.00 -7.77 7.54
C SER A 67 8.14 -8.67 8.43
N HIS A 68 6.85 -8.36 8.57
CA HIS A 68 5.92 -9.17 9.34
C HIS A 68 5.62 -10.50 8.66
N ASN A 69 5.36 -10.48 7.35
CA ASN A 69 5.12 -11.69 6.56
C ASN A 69 5.57 -11.52 5.08
N PRO A 70 6.83 -11.84 4.74
CA PRO A 70 7.36 -11.61 3.39
C PRO A 70 6.75 -12.57 2.34
N TYR A 71 6.25 -13.72 2.76
CA TYR A 71 5.73 -14.76 1.87
C TYR A 71 4.40 -14.40 1.22
N GLU A 72 3.64 -13.46 1.79
CA GLU A 72 2.41 -12.93 1.17
C GLU A 72 2.69 -12.15 -0.12
N PHE A 73 3.91 -11.59 -0.24
CA PHE A 73 4.34 -10.77 -1.37
C PHE A 73 5.26 -11.53 -2.33
N THR A 74 5.77 -12.67 -1.88
CA THR A 74 6.87 -13.41 -2.52
C THR A 74 6.47 -14.88 -2.71
N PRO A 75 5.71 -15.21 -3.77
CA PRO A 75 5.38 -16.59 -4.08
C PRO A 75 6.64 -17.44 -4.30
N ASN A 76 6.45 -18.75 -4.20
CA ASN A 76 7.46 -19.76 -4.46
C ASN A 76 7.04 -20.63 -5.66
N VAL A 77 8.02 -21.05 -6.45
CA VAL A 77 7.93 -22.21 -7.33
C VAL A 77 9.13 -23.10 -7.08
N GLU A 78 8.89 -24.41 -7.05
CA GLU A 78 9.94 -25.43 -7.07
C GLU A 78 10.13 -25.96 -8.50
N ALA A 79 11.39 -26.04 -8.93
CA ALA A 79 11.74 -26.60 -10.23
C ALA A 79 13.10 -27.30 -10.22
N ASN A 80 13.26 -28.33 -11.04
CA ASN A 80 14.60 -28.84 -11.35
C ASN A 80 15.26 -27.91 -12.37
N LEU A 81 16.48 -27.48 -12.11
CA LEU A 81 17.27 -26.64 -13.00
C LEU A 81 18.48 -27.41 -13.50
N GLY A 82 18.98 -27.08 -14.69
CA GLY A 82 20.19 -27.65 -15.25
C GLY A 82 20.41 -27.19 -16.68
N PRO A 83 21.56 -27.50 -17.30
CA PRO A 83 21.90 -27.06 -18.65
C PRO A 83 20.99 -27.61 -19.75
N ASN A 84 20.16 -28.62 -19.44
CA ASN A 84 19.23 -29.28 -20.38
C ASN A 84 17.75 -29.18 -19.95
N GLN A 85 17.41 -28.20 -19.09
CA GLN A 85 16.03 -27.90 -18.66
C GLN A 85 15.49 -26.65 -19.35
#